data_AF-A0A6A4Z3Q6-F1
#
_entry.id   AF-A0A6A4Z3Q6-F1
#
_cell.length_a   1.000
_cell.length_b   1.000
_cell.length_c   1.000
_cell.angle_alpha   90.00
_cell.angle_beta   90.00
_cell.angle_gamma   90.00
#
_symmetry.space_group_name_H-M   'P 1'
#
loop_
_entity.id
_entity.type
_entity.pdbx_description
1 polymer ?
#
loop_
_entity_poly.entity_id
_entity_poly.type
_entity_poly.pdbx_seq_one_letter_code
_entity_poly.pdbx_strand_id
1 'polypeptide(L)'
;MDETSFFYLMSSHRSITRNRVPGTKKNKKRITLALTTNADGSDVVDPLFIGSALRPRCFRGQSGEELGFDYHESKKAWMNGNIFNTVRMLPKNTTAYLQPQDAGIIASFKSKVKQRQLENALDQINALMAGRQERLYEVPLV
;
A
#
# COMPACT_ATOMS: atom_id res chain seq x y z
N MET A 1 -3.20 -15.88 6.76
CA MET A 1 -3.64 -14.63 6.13
C MET A 1 -3.50 -13.54 7.16
N ASP A 2 -2.94 -12.41 6.77
CA ASP A 2 -2.76 -11.25 7.64
C ASP A 2 -2.92 -9.98 6.82
N GLU A 3 -3.30 -8.92 7.51
CA GLU A 3 -3.69 -7.64 6.92
C GLU A 3 -2.78 -6.52 7.41
N THR A 4 -2.42 -5.63 6.51
CA THR A 4 -1.63 -4.46 6.88
C THR A 4 -2.12 -3.20 6.18
N SER A 5 -2.33 -2.13 6.95
CA SER A 5 -2.69 -0.83 6.41
C SER A 5 -1.43 -0.03 6.01
N PHE A 6 -1.44 0.51 4.81
CA PHE A 6 -0.44 1.44 4.30
C PHE A 6 -1.01 2.85 4.14
N PHE A 7 -0.43 3.83 4.84
CA PHE A 7 -0.90 5.22 4.82
C PHE A 7 -0.11 6.09 3.84
N TYR A 8 -0.47 6.04 2.57
CA TYR A 8 0.31 6.62 1.47
C TYR A 8 0.38 8.16 1.44
N LEU A 9 -0.51 8.87 2.16
CA LEU A 9 -0.44 10.34 2.31
C LEU A 9 0.02 10.80 3.69
N MET A 10 0.43 9.87 4.56
CA MET A 10 0.84 10.24 5.91
C MET A 10 2.21 10.92 5.87
N SER A 11 2.26 12.17 6.32
CA SER A 11 3.52 12.89 6.48
C SER A 11 4.44 12.19 7.50
N SER A 12 5.74 12.35 7.31
CA SER A 12 6.76 11.77 8.19
C SER A 12 6.55 12.19 9.64
N HIS A 13 6.88 11.30 10.57
CA HIS A 13 6.68 11.55 11.99
C HIS A 13 7.60 12.67 12.55
N ARG A 14 8.67 12.98 11.82
CA ARG A 14 9.58 14.09 12.06
C ARG A 14 9.81 14.81 10.74
N SER A 15 9.65 16.13 10.74
CA SER A 15 9.99 17.02 9.63
C SER A 15 11.11 17.93 10.08
N ILE A 16 12.03 18.26 9.17
CA ILE A 16 13.03 19.32 9.38
C ILE A 16 12.40 20.60 8.85
N THR A 17 12.29 21.64 9.67
CA THR A 17 11.71 22.93 9.28
C THR A 17 12.63 24.04 9.74
N ARG A 18 12.79 25.10 8.94
CA ARG A 18 13.56 26.29 9.32
C ARG A 18 12.79 27.17 10.32
N ASN A 19 11.47 27.19 10.19
CA ASN A 19 10.55 27.95 11.03
C ASN A 19 9.64 27.01 11.81
N ARG A 20 9.08 27.50 12.92
CA ARG A 20 8.06 26.77 13.69
C ARG A 20 6.82 26.55 12.81
N VAL A 21 6.49 25.29 12.55
CA VAL A 21 5.27 24.91 11.81
C VAL A 21 4.21 24.44 12.81
N PRO A 22 2.97 24.95 12.76
CA PRO A 22 1.87 24.46 13.57
C PRO A 22 1.63 22.95 13.37
N GLY A 23 1.14 22.28 14.42
CA GLY A 23 0.82 20.85 14.35
C GLY A 23 -0.17 20.56 13.23
N THR A 24 0.25 19.79 12.24
CA THR A 24 -0.60 19.42 11.10
C THR A 24 -1.30 18.09 11.37
N LYS A 25 -2.61 18.01 11.10
CA LYS A 25 -3.36 16.75 11.23
C LYS A 25 -2.84 15.73 10.22
N LYS A 26 -2.49 14.53 10.71
CA LYS A 26 -2.02 13.44 9.86
C LYS A 26 -3.10 13.02 8.86
N ASN A 27 -2.74 12.98 7.58
CA ASN A 27 -3.59 12.43 6.55
C ASN A 27 -3.51 10.89 6.60
N LYS A 28 -4.58 10.26 7.09
CA LYS A 28 -4.67 8.81 7.28
C LYS A 28 -5.34 8.10 6.10
N LYS A 29 -5.29 8.66 4.89
CA LYS A 29 -5.70 7.91 3.69
C LYS A 29 -4.83 6.65 3.59
N ARG A 30 -5.51 5.52 3.46
CA ARG A 30 -4.89 4.20 3.53
C ARG A 30 -5.34 3.31 2.39
N ILE A 31 -4.48 2.36 2.07
CA ILE A 31 -4.79 1.15 1.31
C ILE A 31 -4.44 0.00 2.24
N THR A 32 -5.31 -0.99 2.33
CA THR A 32 -5.04 -2.20 3.10
C THR A 32 -4.55 -3.28 2.15
N LEU A 33 -3.48 -3.94 2.52
CA LEU A 33 -2.92 -5.07 1.81
C LEU A 33 -3.23 -6.32 2.62
N ALA A 34 -3.89 -7.28 2.01
CA ALA A 34 -4.11 -8.59 2.58
C ALA A 34 -3.16 -9.57 1.89
N LEU A 35 -2.32 -10.21 2.70
CA LEU A 35 -1.34 -11.19 2.23
C LEU A 35 -1.75 -12.56 2.77
N THR A 36 -1.56 -13.59 1.97
CA THR A 36 -1.77 -14.98 2.41
C THR A 36 -0.59 -15.81 1.96
N THR A 37 0.10 -16.38 2.94
CA THR A 37 1.21 -17.31 2.71
C THR A 37 0.99 -18.54 3.57
N ASN A 38 1.44 -19.69 3.10
CA ASN A 38 1.64 -20.87 3.95
C ASN A 38 2.79 -20.65 4.95
N ALA A 39 2.93 -21.54 5.93
CA ALA A 39 3.85 -21.36 7.07
C ALA A 39 5.33 -21.39 6.67
N ASP A 40 5.67 -22.16 5.63
CA ASP A 40 6.99 -22.30 5.04
C ASP A 40 7.31 -21.26 3.96
N GLY A 41 6.31 -20.49 3.51
CA GLY A 41 6.50 -19.40 2.55
C GLY A 41 6.58 -19.83 1.08
N SER A 42 6.31 -21.09 0.78
CA SER A 42 6.37 -21.63 -0.59
C SER A 42 5.12 -21.30 -1.42
N ASP A 43 3.95 -21.28 -0.78
CA ASP A 43 2.68 -20.91 -1.41
C ASP A 43 2.27 -19.53 -0.93
N VAL A 44 2.53 -18.54 -1.78
CA VAL A 44 2.08 -17.16 -1.59
C VAL A 44 0.93 -16.90 -2.55
N VAL A 45 -0.24 -16.56 -2.00
CA VAL A 45 -1.37 -16.09 -2.80
C VAL A 45 -1.12 -14.63 -3.19
N ASP A 46 -1.52 -14.27 -4.40
CA ASP A 46 -1.40 -12.90 -4.88
C ASP A 46 -1.96 -11.89 -3.87
N PRO A 47 -1.27 -10.77 -3.62
CA PRO A 47 -1.71 -9.78 -2.66
C PRO A 47 -3.04 -9.15 -3.07
N LEU A 48 -3.98 -9.08 -2.13
CA LEU A 48 -5.21 -8.33 -2.32
C LEU A 48 -5.06 -6.90 -1.81
N PHE A 49 -5.38 -5.92 -2.65
CA PHE A 49 -5.43 -4.52 -2.30
C PHE A 49 -6.86 -4.06 -1.99
N ILE A 50 -7.04 -3.31 -0.90
CA ILE A 50 -8.33 -2.79 -0.48
C ILE A 50 -8.26 -1.30 -0.27
N GLY A 51 -9.03 -0.53 -1.03
CA GLY A 51 -9.12 0.92 -0.88
C GLY A 51 -10.54 1.40 -0.61
N SER A 52 -10.70 2.72 -0.51
CA SER A 52 -12.00 3.32 -0.22
C SER A 52 -12.82 3.64 -1.46
N ALA A 53 -12.19 3.69 -2.64
CA ALA A 53 -12.80 4.14 -3.88
C ALA A 53 -12.82 2.98 -4.86
N LEU A 54 -13.96 2.71 -5.50
CA LEU A 54 -14.08 1.68 -6.54
C LEU A 54 -13.06 1.87 -7.67
N ARG A 55 -12.90 3.11 -8.14
CA ARG A 55 -11.93 3.49 -9.18
C ARG A 55 -11.05 4.65 -8.67
N PRO A 56 -9.91 4.36 -8.03
CA PRO A 56 -8.96 5.38 -7.62
C PRO A 56 -8.47 6.21 -8.81
N ARG A 57 -8.32 7.52 -8.62
CA ARG A 57 -7.84 8.41 -9.70
C ARG A 57 -6.45 8.04 -10.22
N CYS A 58 -5.62 7.43 -9.38
CA CYS A 58 -4.29 6.96 -9.78
C CYS A 58 -4.33 5.78 -10.77
N PHE A 59 -5.49 5.13 -10.97
CA PHE A 59 -5.63 4.06 -11.96
C PHE A 59 -5.95 4.60 -13.36
N ARG A 60 -6.04 5.93 -13.54
CA ARG A 60 -6.29 6.58 -14.86
C ARG A 60 -7.54 6.03 -15.57
N GLY A 61 -8.54 5.64 -14.79
CA GLY A 61 -9.78 5.07 -15.30
C GLY A 61 -9.77 3.55 -15.46
N GLN A 62 -8.63 2.88 -15.30
CA GLN A 62 -8.51 1.43 -15.38
C GLN A 62 -8.98 0.73 -14.09
N SER A 63 -9.33 -0.55 -14.18
CA SER A 63 -9.57 -1.41 -13.02
C SER A 63 -8.25 -1.95 -12.43
N GLY A 64 -8.28 -2.52 -11.22
CA GLY A 64 -7.11 -3.20 -10.67
C GLY A 64 -6.69 -4.40 -11.53
N GLU A 65 -7.66 -5.18 -12.01
CA GLU A 65 -7.43 -6.33 -12.89
C GLU A 65 -6.75 -5.94 -14.20
N GLU A 66 -7.15 -4.82 -14.81
CA GLU A 66 -6.52 -4.27 -16.02
C GLU A 66 -5.06 -3.86 -15.77
N LEU A 67 -4.74 -3.49 -14.54
CA LEU A 67 -3.38 -3.18 -14.08
C LEU A 67 -2.63 -4.41 -13.55
N GLY A 68 -3.27 -5.59 -13.55
CA GLY A 68 -2.65 -6.85 -13.12
C GLY A 68 -2.62 -7.08 -11.61
N PHE A 69 -3.47 -6.43 -10.81
CA PHE A 69 -3.56 -6.68 -9.37
C PHE A 69 -5.01 -6.79 -8.86
N ASP A 70 -5.20 -7.64 -7.85
CA ASP A 70 -6.51 -7.81 -7.22
C ASP A 70 -6.85 -6.59 -6.35
N TYR A 71 -7.97 -5.92 -6.65
CA TYR A 71 -8.39 -4.70 -5.97
C TYR A 71 -9.87 -4.72 -5.62
N HIS A 72 -10.17 -4.50 -4.34
CA HIS A 72 -11.51 -4.33 -3.84
C HIS A 72 -11.70 -2.98 -3.13
N GLU A 73 -12.92 -2.46 -3.16
CA GLU A 73 -13.31 -1.27 -2.44
C GLU A 73 -14.12 -1.58 -1.17
N SER A 74 -13.88 -0.81 -0.13
CA SER A 74 -14.75 -0.80 1.05
C SER A 74 -14.79 0.57 1.68
N LYS A 75 -15.93 0.96 2.28
CA LYS A 75 -16.09 2.30 2.88
C LYS A 75 -14.98 2.68 3.87
N LYS A 76 -14.38 1.70 4.56
CA LYS A 76 -13.30 1.91 5.54
C LYS A 76 -11.90 1.61 4.99
N ALA A 77 -11.77 1.19 3.72
CA ALA A 77 -10.55 0.65 3.14
C ALA A 77 -9.94 -0.45 4.04
N TRP A 78 -10.79 -1.36 4.52
CA TRP A 78 -10.46 -2.50 5.38
C TRP A 78 -11.18 -3.75 4.83
N MET A 79 -10.66 -4.94 5.15
CA MET A 79 -11.35 -6.20 4.88
C MET A 79 -12.76 -6.24 5.48
N ASN A 80 -13.67 -6.93 4.81
CA ASN A 80 -14.99 -7.23 5.33
C ASN A 80 -15.33 -8.68 5.00
N GLY A 81 -16.39 -9.23 5.60
CA GLY A 81 -16.77 -10.64 5.38
C GLY A 81 -17.07 -10.96 3.91
N ASN A 82 -17.58 -10.00 3.14
CA ASN A 82 -17.86 -10.20 1.71
C ASN A 82 -16.56 -10.33 0.91
N ILE A 83 -15.61 -9.41 1.11
CA ILE A 83 -14.28 -9.43 0.48
C ILE A 83 -13.53 -10.70 0.89
N PHE A 84 -13.59 -11.06 2.18
CA PHE A 84 -12.96 -12.26 2.70
C PHE A 84 -13.47 -13.54 2.04
N ASN A 85 -14.78 -13.63 1.78
CA ASN A 85 -15.37 -14.80 1.10
C ASN A 85 -14.99 -14.89 -0.38
N THR A 86 -14.70 -13.77 -1.04
CA THR A 86 -14.16 -13.74 -2.41
C THR A 86 -12.70 -14.17 -2.48
N VAL A 87 -11.91 -13.92 -1.42
CA VAL A 87 -10.52 -14.37 -1.35
C VAL A 87 -10.50 -15.88 -1.22
N ARG A 88 -9.85 -16.54 -2.19
CA ARG A 88 -9.66 -17.99 -2.21
C ARG A 88 -8.86 -18.42 -0.98
N MET A 89 -9.56 -18.86 0.07
CA MET A 89 -8.92 -19.31 1.30
C MET A 89 -8.13 -20.60 1.06
N LEU A 90 -6.94 -20.68 1.65
CA LEU A 90 -6.21 -21.94 1.80
C LEU A 90 -7.09 -22.96 2.55
N PRO A 91 -6.94 -24.27 2.29
CA PRO A 91 -7.71 -25.31 2.97
C PRO A 91 -7.56 -25.23 4.51
N LYS A 92 -8.62 -25.63 5.22
CA LYS A 92 -8.68 -25.62 6.69
C LYS A 92 -7.52 -26.46 7.28
N ASN A 93 -6.91 -25.97 8.38
CA ASN A 93 -5.76 -26.51 9.14
C ASN A 93 -4.37 -25.91 8.82
N THR A 94 -4.27 -24.65 8.40
CA THR A 94 -2.98 -23.94 8.32
C THR A 94 -2.65 -23.29 9.68
N THR A 95 -2.20 -24.09 10.65
CA THR A 95 -1.91 -23.66 12.03
C THR A 95 -0.62 -22.84 12.09
N ALA A 96 -0.70 -21.60 12.59
CA ALA A 96 0.41 -20.69 12.76
C ALA A 96 1.33 -21.14 13.91
N TYR A 97 2.46 -21.79 13.61
CA TYR A 97 3.46 -22.08 14.64
C TYR A 97 4.52 -20.98 14.79
N LEU A 98 4.75 -20.16 13.78
CA LEU A 98 5.55 -18.94 13.83
C LEU A 98 4.94 -18.03 12.77
N GLN A 99 4.44 -16.84 13.11
CA GLN A 99 3.86 -15.92 12.13
C GLN A 99 4.99 -15.32 11.27
N PRO A 100 5.29 -15.84 10.06
CA PRO A 100 6.39 -15.33 9.23
C PRO A 100 6.03 -13.96 8.63
N GLN A 101 4.74 -13.65 8.68
CA GLN A 101 4.10 -12.56 7.99
C GLN A 101 4.38 -11.21 8.64
N ASP A 102 4.23 -11.12 9.96
CA ASP A 102 4.50 -9.92 10.76
C ASP A 102 6.00 -9.59 10.84
N ALA A 103 6.87 -10.61 10.92
CA ALA A 103 8.29 -10.44 11.14
C ALA A 103 9.13 -10.28 9.86
N GLY A 104 8.70 -10.87 8.73
CA GLY A 104 9.49 -10.90 7.49
C GLY A 104 8.84 -10.16 6.33
N ILE A 105 7.69 -10.66 5.86
CA ILE A 105 7.11 -10.25 4.58
C ILE A 105 6.51 -8.84 4.67
N ILE A 106 5.67 -8.56 5.68
CA ILE A 106 5.04 -7.24 5.84
C ILE A 106 6.09 -6.16 6.11
N ALA A 107 7.08 -6.47 6.95
CA ALA A 107 8.17 -5.55 7.27
C ALA A 107 8.99 -5.20 6.02
N SER A 108 9.38 -6.21 5.24
CA SER A 108 10.11 -6.04 3.97
C SER A 108 9.29 -5.24 2.96
N PHE A 109 8.01 -5.57 2.80
CA PHE A 109 7.10 -4.84 1.92
C PHE A 109 7.01 -3.36 2.32
N LYS A 110 6.73 -3.07 3.60
CA LYS A 110 6.65 -1.69 4.12
C LYS A 110 7.96 -0.92 3.92
N SER A 111 9.10 -1.58 4.14
CA SER A 111 10.41 -0.99 3.91
C SER A 111 10.61 -0.60 2.44
N LYS A 112 10.30 -1.52 1.52
CA LYS A 112 10.45 -1.29 0.08
C LYS A 112 9.53 -0.20 -0.44
N VAL A 113 8.27 -0.17 0.00
CA VAL A 113 7.32 0.89 -0.37
C VAL A 113 7.79 2.24 0.14
N LYS A 114 8.28 2.32 1.38
CA LYS A 114 8.83 3.54 1.96
C LYS A 114 10.07 4.04 1.20
N GLN A 115 10.95 3.13 0.78
CA GLN A 115 12.10 3.45 -0.07
C GLN A 115 11.63 4.08 -1.39
N ARG A 116 10.65 3.46 -2.07
CA ARG A 116 10.12 3.98 -3.34
C ARG A 116 9.45 5.34 -3.19
N GLN A 117 8.75 5.58 -2.08
CA GLN A 117 8.18 6.90 -1.78
C GLN A 117 9.27 7.97 -1.63
N LEU A 118 10.40 7.63 -1.01
CA LEU A 118 11.53 8.55 -0.85
C LEU A 118 12.21 8.83 -2.18
N GLU A 119 12.44 7.80 -2.99
CA GLU A 119 12.97 7.93 -4.36
C GLU A 119 12.08 8.85 -5.20
N ASN A 120 10.77 8.60 -5.22
CA ASN A 120 9.82 9.45 -5.95
C ASN A 120 9.81 10.90 -5.44
N ALA A 121 10.03 11.13 -4.14
CA ALA A 121 10.10 12.49 -3.59
C ALA A 121 11.40 13.21 -4.00
N LEU A 122 12.53 12.50 -4.03
CA LEU A 122 13.79 13.02 -4.53
C LEU A 122 13.71 13.36 -6.02
N ASP A 123 13.10 12.50 -6.82
CA ASP A 123 12.90 12.73 -8.25
C ASP A 123 12.06 13.99 -8.50
N GLN A 124 11.02 14.22 -7.69
CA GLN A 124 10.21 15.44 -7.77
C GLN A 124 11.01 16.69 -7.41
N ILE A 125 11.84 16.62 -6.37
CA ILE A 125 12.72 17.75 -6.00
C ILE A 125 13.72 18.03 -7.12
N ASN A 126 14.34 16.99 -7.67
CA ASN A 126 15.29 17.12 -8.77
C ASN A 126 14.63 17.70 -10.03
N ALA A 127 13.41 17.27 -10.37
CA ALA A 127 12.64 17.81 -11.48
C ALA A 127 12.30 19.29 -11.31
N LEU A 128 11.94 19.70 -10.08
CA LEU A 128 11.70 21.10 -9.72
C LEU A 128 12.99 21.93 -9.84
N MET A 129 14.10 21.43 -9.31
CA MET A 129 15.41 22.08 -9.40
C MET A 129 15.91 22.19 -10.85
N ALA A 130 15.52 21.25 -11.71
CA ALA A 130 15.81 21.26 -13.15
C ALA A 130 14.83 22.12 -13.98
N GLY A 131 13.89 22.82 -13.36
CA GLY A 131 12.97 23.73 -14.04
C GLY A 131 11.84 23.05 -14.84
N ARG A 132 11.63 21.74 -14.69
CA ARG A 132 10.57 20.99 -15.39
C ARG A 132 9.36 20.78 -14.48
N GLN A 133 8.40 21.68 -14.59
CA GLN A 133 7.11 21.58 -13.90
C GLN A 133 6.04 20.98 -14.81
N GLU A 134 6.16 19.70 -15.19
CA GLU A 134 5.12 19.09 -16.04
C GLU A 134 4.32 17.95 -15.41
N ARG A 135 4.79 17.22 -14.39
CA ARG A 135 4.02 16.06 -13.87
C ARG A 135 4.17 15.83 -12.37
N LEU A 136 3.57 16.72 -11.60
CA LEU A 136 3.34 16.51 -10.17
C LEU A 136 2.43 15.28 -9.98
N TYR A 137 2.92 14.28 -9.24
CA TYR A 137 2.20 13.07 -8.82
C TYR A 137 1.97 11.96 -9.87
N GLU A 138 2.59 12.01 -11.05
CA GLU A 138 2.55 10.86 -11.96
C GLU A 138 3.64 9.83 -11.57
N VAL A 139 3.21 8.67 -11.10
CA VAL A 139 4.06 7.47 -11.02
C VAL A 139 3.81 6.67 -12.30
N PRO A 140 4.85 6.33 -13.09
CA PRO A 140 4.69 5.41 -14.21
C PRO A 140 4.17 4.07 -13.69
N LEU A 141 3.05 3.63 -14.23
CA LEU A 141 2.58 2.26 -14.06
C LEU A 141 3.44 1.44 -15.04
N VAL A 142 4.41 0.69 -14.51
CA VAL A 142 5.23 -0.24 -15.28
C VAL A 142 4.40 -1.48 -15.57
#